data_AF-A0A0F7EJ44-F1
#
_entry.id   AF-A0A0F7EJ44-F1
#
_cell.length_a   1.000
_cell.length_b   1.000
_cell.length_c   1.000
_cell.angle_alpha   90.00
_cell.angle_beta   90.00
_cell.angle_gamma   90.00
#
_symmetry.space_group_name_H-M   'P 1'
#
loop_
_entity.id
_entity.type
_entity.pdbx_description
1 polymer ?
#
loop_
_entity_poly.entity_id
_entity_poly.type
_entity_poly.pdbx_seq_one_letter_code
_entity_poly.pdbx_strand_id
1 'polypeptide(L)'
;MKKCNTSFVLSLLANIGFIIFIIVDFSFCFGKVYWLQWGLFLNFLIMVYFISLMFTFYEYVKGVCNKSFIGGLTLNISGFILYLMYTSSL
;
A
#
# COMPACT_ATOMS: atom_id res chain seq x y z
N MET A 1 -20.26 16.06 -8.55
CA MET A 1 -18.86 15.69 -8.22
C MET A 1 -18.78 14.18 -8.04
N LYS A 2 -17.89 13.47 -8.77
CA LYS A 2 -17.69 12.02 -8.56
C LYS A 2 -17.18 11.82 -7.12
N LYS A 3 -17.90 11.06 -6.30
CA LYS A 3 -17.41 10.67 -4.96
C LYS A 3 -16.11 9.89 -5.15
N CYS A 4 -15.02 10.43 -4.61
CA CYS A 4 -13.73 9.74 -4.63
C CYS A 4 -13.82 8.52 -3.71
N ASN A 5 -13.42 7.34 -4.19
CA ASN A 5 -13.50 6.12 -3.40
C ASN A 5 -12.29 6.06 -2.46
N THR A 6 -12.53 6.21 -1.16
CA THR A 6 -11.46 6.29 -0.15
C THR A 6 -10.57 5.06 -0.14
N SER A 7 -11.15 3.86 -0.31
CA SER A 7 -10.39 2.61 -0.44
C SER A 7 -9.40 2.62 -1.62
N PHE A 8 -9.84 3.15 -2.77
CA PHE A 8 -9.02 3.24 -3.97
C PHE A 8 -7.87 4.24 -3.79
N VAL A 9 -8.13 5.39 -3.18
CA VAL A 9 -7.07 6.39 -2.94
C VAL A 9 -6.03 5.86 -1.96
N LEU A 10 -6.48 5.22 -0.87
CA LEU A 10 -5.59 4.64 0.15
C LEU A 10 -4.72 3.51 -0.42
N SER A 11 -5.32 2.60 -1.20
CA SER A 11 -4.57 1.52 -1.86
C SER A 11 -3.55 2.07 -2.87
N LEU A 12 -3.90 3.11 -3.64
CA LEU A 12 -2.99 3.73 -4.59
C LEU A 12 -1.81 4.42 -3.89
N LEU A 13 -2.09 5.15 -2.80
CA LEU A 13 -1.06 5.82 -2.00
C LEU A 13 -0.11 4.82 -1.35
N ALA A 14 -0.63 3.72 -0.80
CA ALA A 14 0.19 2.65 -0.23
C ALA A 14 1.12 2.01 -1.28
N ASN A 15 0.60 1.68 -2.47
CA ASN A 15 1.41 1.08 -3.53
C ASN A 15 2.52 2.02 -4.03
N ILE A 16 2.20 3.30 -4.28
CA ILE A 16 3.20 4.30 -4.69
C ILE A 16 4.28 4.41 -3.61
N GLY A 17 3.87 4.46 -2.34
CA GLY A 17 4.79 4.50 -1.21
C GLY A 17 5.71 3.28 -1.14
N PHE A 18 5.17 2.06 -1.30
CA PHE A 18 5.98 0.84 -1.35
C PHE A 18 6.97 0.85 -2.51
N ILE A 19 6.56 1.26 -3.71
CA ILE A 19 7.45 1.32 -4.88
C ILE A 19 8.59 2.31 -4.63
N ILE A 20 8.29 3.52 -4.15
CA ILE A 20 9.31 4.53 -3.85
C ILE A 20 10.27 4.00 -2.78
N PHE A 21 9.74 3.39 -1.72
CA PHE A 21 10.54 2.82 -0.65
C PHE A 21 11.52 1.75 -1.17
N ILE A 22 11.03 0.79 -1.95
CA ILE A 22 11.84 -0.29 -2.53
C ILE A 22 12.93 0.28 -3.45
N ILE A 23 12.58 1.22 -4.32
CA ILE A 23 13.55 1.85 -5.24
C ILE A 23 14.65 2.57 -4.45
N VAL A 24 14.28 3.32 -3.42
CA VAL A 24 15.25 4.10 -2.64
C VAL A 24 16.17 3.18 -1.82
N ASP A 25 15.62 2.12 -1.23
CA ASP A 25 16.41 1.15 -0.48
C ASP A 25 17.41 0.42 -1.39
N PHE A 26 16.97 -0.02 -2.58
CA PHE A 26 17.81 -0.74 -3.54
C PHE A 26 18.86 0.16 -4.22
N SER A 27 18.50 1.40 -4.57
CA SER A 27 19.39 2.31 -5.32
C SER A 27 20.48 2.93 -4.46
N PHE A 28 20.21 3.15 -3.17
CA PHE A 28 21.10 3.94 -2.30
C PHE A 28 21.59 3.18 -1.07
N CYS A 29 21.17 1.92 -0.86
CA CYS A 29 21.51 1.15 0.34
C CYS A 29 21.20 1.90 1.66
N PHE A 30 20.24 2.83 1.63
CA PHE A 30 19.95 3.70 2.78
C PHE A 30 19.45 2.92 4.00
N GLY A 31 18.91 1.71 3.83
CA GLY A 31 18.55 0.81 4.92
C GLY A 31 19.69 0.56 5.92
N LYS A 32 20.96 0.70 5.50
CA LYS A 32 22.13 0.54 6.40
C LYS A 32 22.48 1.79 7.21
N VAL A 33 22.19 2.99 6.70
CA VAL A 33 22.61 4.26 7.32
C VAL A 33 21.49 4.89 8.15
N TYR A 34 20.24 4.74 7.71
CA TYR A 34 19.07 5.35 8.36
C TYR A 34 17.98 4.32 8.65
N TRP A 35 18.37 3.14 9.16
CA TRP A 35 17.43 2.01 9.37
C TRP A 35 16.17 2.44 10.13
N LEU A 36 16.30 3.36 11.10
CA LEU A 36 15.22 3.68 12.03
C LEU A 36 14.14 4.47 11.32
N GLN A 37 14.55 5.48 10.56
CA GLN A 37 13.64 6.34 9.81
C GLN A 37 12.95 5.55 8.70
N TRP A 38 13.69 4.67 8.01
CA TRP A 38 13.13 3.82 6.96
C TRP A 38 12.22 2.71 7.50
N GLY A 39 12.56 2.10 8.63
CA GLY A 39 11.70 1.14 9.31
C GLY A 39 10.39 1.77 9.81
N LEU A 40 10.45 3.00 10.34
CA LEU A 40 9.25 3.76 10.72
C LEU A 40 8.38 4.10 9.50
N PHE A 41 9.00 4.50 8.39
CA PHE A 41 8.28 4.79 7.16
C PHE A 41 7.63 3.52 6.56
N LEU A 42 8.33 2.39 6.57
CA LEU A 42 7.77 1.10 6.16
C LEU A 42 6.57 0.71 7.03
N ASN A 43 6.68 0.85 8.35
CA ASN A 43 5.56 0.61 9.28
C ASN A 43 4.37 1.52 8.99
N PHE A 44 4.62 2.79 8.67
CA PHE A 44 3.56 3.72 8.27
C PHE A 44 2.87 3.27 6.97
N LEU A 45 3.63 2.85 5.96
CA LEU A 45 3.07 2.33 4.70
C LEU A 45 2.23 1.06 4.93
N ILE A 46 2.70 0.15 5.77
CA ILE A 46 1.96 -1.06 6.17
C ILE A 46 0.66 -0.68 6.87
N MET A 47 0.67 0.31 7.77
CA MET A 47 -0.55 0.80 8.42
C MET A 47 -1.55 1.35 7.38
N VAL A 48 -1.11 2.20 6.45
CA VAL A 48 -1.96 2.74 5.37
C VAL A 48 -2.55 1.63 4.51
N TYR A 49 -1.75 0.60 4.21
CA TYR A 49 -2.19 -0.59 3.49
C TYR A 49 -3.29 -1.36 4.24
N PHE A 50 -3.14 -1.60 5.54
CA PHE A 50 -4.18 -2.27 6.32
C PHE A 50 -5.46 -1.43 6.45
N ILE A 51 -5.34 -0.11 6.58
CA ILE A 51 -6.49 0.80 6.56
C ILE A 51 -7.21 0.72 5.21
N SER A 52 -6.47 0.72 4.10
CA SER A 52 -7.02 0.51 2.76
C SER A 52 -7.84 -0.78 2.69
N LEU A 53 -7.29 -1.90 3.15
CA LEU A 53 -7.98 -3.19 3.21
C LEU A 53 -9.27 -3.12 4.03
N MET A 54 -9.25 -2.50 5.21
CA MET A 54 -10.46 -2.34 6.03
C MET A 54 -11.55 -1.56 5.31
N PHE A 55 -11.20 -0.48 4.59
CA PHE A 55 -12.16 0.26 3.79
C PHE A 55 -12.69 -0.56 2.59
N THR A 56 -11.83 -1.35 1.93
CA THR A 56 -12.27 -2.28 0.89
C THR A 56 -13.25 -3.32 1.44
N PHE A 57 -12.98 -3.91 2.59
CA PHE A 57 -13.90 -4.84 3.26
C PHE A 57 -15.22 -4.16 3.66
N TYR A 58 -15.16 -2.93 4.17
CA TYR A 58 -16.37 -2.17 4.50
C TYR A 58 -17.24 -1.91 3.26
N GLU A 59 -16.63 -1.52 2.13
CA GLU A 59 -17.32 -1.34 0.85
C GLU A 59 -17.94 -2.64 0.35
N TYR A 60 -17.24 -3.77 0.51
CA TYR A 60 -17.74 -5.10 0.17
C TYR A 60 -18.97 -5.48 1.01
N VAL A 61 -18.91 -5.32 2.33
CA VAL A 61 -20.04 -5.62 3.24
C VAL A 61 -21.25 -4.75 2.94
N LYS A 62 -21.03 -3.50 2.52
CA LYS A 62 -22.10 -2.57 2.13
C LYS A 62 -22.67 -2.86 0.74
N GLY A 63 -22.16 -3.87 0.03
CA GLY A 63 -22.62 -4.26 -1.31
C GLY A 63 -22.25 -3.26 -2.40
N VAL A 64 -21.25 -2.39 -2.17
CA VAL A 64 -20.86 -1.34 -3.13
C VAL A 64 -19.78 -1.87 -4.08
N CYS A 65 -20.18 -2.74 -5.02
CA CYS A 65 -19.30 -3.29 -6.04
C CYS A 65 -19.17 -2.34 -7.26
N ASN A 66 -18.39 -1.27 -7.10
CA ASN A 66 -18.09 -0.32 -8.18
C ASN A 66 -16.76 -0.64 -8.87
N LYS A 67 -16.51 -0.05 -10.06
CA LYS A 67 -15.21 -0.18 -10.76
C LYS A 67 -14.02 0.24 -9.88
N SER A 68 -14.21 1.23 -9.01
CA SER A 68 -13.21 1.69 -8.03
C SER A 68 -12.93 0.68 -6.93
N PHE A 69 -13.93 -0.12 -6.52
CA PHE A 69 -13.75 -1.21 -5.57
C PHE A 69 -12.86 -2.30 -6.18
N ILE A 70 -13.15 -2.73 -7.41
CA ILE A 70 -12.34 -3.72 -8.14
C ILE A 70 -10.89 -3.22 -8.27
N GLY A 71 -10.71 -1.96 -8.68
CA GLY A 71 -9.39 -1.35 -8.76
C GLY A 71 -8.67 -1.29 -7.41
N GLY A 72 -9.35 -0.91 -6.33
CA GLY A 72 -8.77 -0.88 -4.98
C GLY A 72 -8.37 -2.27 -4.49
N LEU A 73 -9.18 -3.29 -4.79
CA LEU A 73 -8.87 -4.69 -4.45
C LEU A 73 -7.66 -5.20 -5.24
N THR A 74 -7.56 -4.85 -6.52
CA THR A 74 -6.41 -5.21 -7.37
C THR A 74 -5.13 -4.54 -6.87
N LEU A 75 -5.23 -3.27 -6.48
CA LEU A 75 -4.13 -2.52 -5.87
C LEU A 75 -3.73 -3.11 -4.50
N ASN A 76 -4.67 -3.55 -3.68
CA ASN A 76 -4.31 -4.21 -2.43
C ASN A 76 -3.57 -5.54 -2.70
N ILE A 77 -3.99 -6.33 -3.69
CA ILE A 77 -3.26 -7.54 -4.10
C ILE A 77 -1.84 -7.20 -4.59
N SER A 78 -1.67 -6.18 -5.44
CA SER A 78 -0.35 -5.76 -5.91
C SER A 78 0.54 -5.28 -4.76
N GLY A 79 -0.02 -4.53 -3.81
CA GLY A 79 0.67 -4.06 -2.62
C GLY A 79 1.17 -5.20 -1.74
N PHE A 80 0.35 -6.25 -1.59
CA PHE A 80 0.74 -7.47 -0.90
C PHE A 80 1.90 -8.19 -1.60
N ILE A 81 1.84 -8.33 -2.92
CA ILE A 81 2.91 -8.96 -3.71
C ILE A 81 4.21 -8.16 -3.55
N LEU A 82 4.15 -6.83 -3.67
CA LEU A 82 5.31 -5.95 -3.49
C LEU A 82 5.92 -6.09 -2.10
N TYR A 83 5.08 -6.14 -1.06
CA TYR A 83 5.52 -6.35 0.31
C TYR A 83 6.23 -7.70 0.48
N LEU A 84 5.64 -8.79 -0.02
CA LEU A 84 6.24 -10.13 0.04
C LEU A 84 7.58 -10.19 -0.70
N MET A 85 7.67 -9.60 -1.89
CA MET A 85 8.90 -9.53 -2.67
C MET A 85 9.99 -8.79 -1.89
N TYR A 86 9.65 -7.64 -1.30
CA TYR A 86 10.60 -6.87 -0.49
C TYR A 86 11.10 -7.66 0.73
N THR A 87 10.19 -8.26 1.50
CA THR A 87 10.57 -9.08 2.68
C THR A 87 11.39 -10.32 2.31
N SER A 88 11.21 -10.86 1.11
CA SER A 88 11.99 -12.01 0.63
C SER A 88 13.38 -11.62 0.12
N SER A 89 13.61 -10.33 -0.15
CA SER A 89 14.88 -9.78 -0.65
C SER A 89 15.79 -9.21 0.45
N LEU A 90 15.26 -9.03 1.66
CA LEU A 90 15.99 -8.68 2.88
C LEU A 90 16.80 -9.88 3.40
#